data_AF-A0A7X0RXC5-F1
#
_entry.id   AF-A0A7X0RXC5-F1
#
_cell.length_a   1.000
_cell.length_b   1.000
_cell.length_c   1.000
_cell.angle_alpha   90.00
_cell.angle_beta   90.00
_cell.angle_gamma   90.00
#
_symmetry.space_group_name_H-M   'P 1'
#
loop_
_entity.id
_entity.type
_entity.pdbx_description
1 polymer ?
#
loop_
_entity_poly.entity_id
_entity_poly.type
_entity_poly.pdbx_seq_one_letter_code
_entity_poly.pdbx_strand_id
1 'polypeptide(L)'
;MKWLVLVHILSAILGVGPVFFSHVLLGPRQSANELRHSIRLFKTLELFPKIGGSLAVLTGLALVFIGDYGRFMQLWIFGSLVLYILIQIIVIGFVAPAAKQLSTWLNDPSNRKADALPPEQQAFWMRANKLFWMASTLGTLLFAFMIMKPVIGG
;
A
#
# COMPACT_ATOMS: atom_id res chain seq x y z
N MET A 1 25.27 3.30 9.66
CA MET A 1 24.48 2.36 8.82
C MET A 1 23.36 1.62 9.56
N LYS A 2 23.57 0.99 10.72
CA LYS A 2 22.53 0.20 11.42
C LYS A 2 21.22 0.98 11.69
N TRP A 3 21.33 2.25 12.10
CA TRP A 3 20.18 3.13 12.33
C TRP A 3 19.41 3.47 11.05
N LEU A 4 20.10 3.72 9.94
CA LEU A 4 19.45 4.00 8.65
C LEU A 4 18.66 2.78 8.16
N VAL A 5 19.22 1.58 8.31
CA VAL A 5 18.53 0.32 8.00
C VAL A 5 17.30 0.14 8.89
N LEU A 6 17.41 0.42 10.20
CA LEU A 6 16.29 0.34 11.11
C LEU A 6 15.15 1.28 10.69
N VAL A 7 15.47 2.55 10.44
CA VAL A 7 14.48 3.55 10.00
C VAL A 7 13.85 3.13 8.68
N HIS A 8 14.63 2.61 7.72
CA HIS A 8 14.12 2.13 6.45
C HIS A 8 13.10 0.99 6.62
N ILE A 9 13.46 -0.04 7.40
CA ILE A 9 12.59 -1.20 7.63
C ILE A 9 11.32 -0.79 8.40
N LEU A 10 11.45 0.02 9.46
CA LEU A 10 10.28 0.49 10.20
C LEU A 10 9.36 1.36 9.34
N SER A 11 9.93 2.24 8.51
CA SER A 11 9.14 3.05 7.58
C SER A 11 8.38 2.19 6.58
N ALA A 12 9.03 1.13 6.07
CA ALA A 12 8.40 0.19 5.14
C ALA A 12 7.27 -0.61 5.81
N ILE A 13 7.47 -1.09 7.04
CA ILE A 13 6.45 -1.81 7.81
C ILE A 13 5.24 -0.92 8.08
N LEU A 14 5.48 0.30 8.58
CA LEU A 14 4.40 1.24 8.88
C LEU A 14 3.69 1.70 7.61
N GLY A 15 4.43 1.93 6.52
CA GLY A 15 3.87 2.36 5.24
C GLY A 15 2.99 1.30 4.57
N VAL A 16 3.44 0.05 4.55
CA VAL A 16 2.75 -1.06 3.87
C VAL A 16 1.73 -1.75 4.78
N GLY A 17 1.86 -1.66 6.10
CA GLY A 17 0.99 -2.34 7.08
C GLY A 17 -0.52 -2.24 6.76
N PRO A 18 -1.08 -1.05 6.54
CA PRO A 18 -2.51 -0.91 6.23
C PRO A 18 -2.96 -1.55 4.92
N VAL A 19 -2.05 -1.79 3.97
CA VAL A 19 -2.35 -2.46 2.70
C VAL A 19 -2.84 -3.89 2.95
N PHE A 20 -2.33 -4.58 3.97
CA PHE A 20 -2.78 -5.92 4.34
C PHE A 20 -4.19 -5.97 4.91
N PHE A 21 -4.69 -4.87 5.48
CA PHE A 21 -6.05 -4.81 6.03
C PHE A 21 -7.06 -4.20 5.06
N SER A 22 -6.57 -3.50 4.03
CA SER A 22 -7.43 -2.71 3.15
C SER A 22 -8.45 -3.56 2.40
N HIS A 23 -8.10 -4.79 1.96
CA HIS A 23 -9.06 -5.69 1.28
C HIS A 23 -10.18 -6.22 2.21
N VAL A 24 -9.91 -6.30 3.52
CA VAL A 24 -10.92 -6.66 4.53
C VAL A 24 -11.83 -5.48 4.80
N LEU A 25 -11.23 -4.31 5.02
CA LEU A 25 -11.97 -3.07 5.27
C LEU A 25 -12.86 -2.70 4.08
N LEU A 26 -12.39 -2.97 2.86
CA LEU A 26 -13.01 -2.56 1.62
C LEU A 26 -13.57 -3.74 0.82
N GLY A 27 -14.13 -4.72 1.53
CA GLY A 27 -14.66 -5.95 0.93
C GLY A 27 -15.85 -5.70 -0.04
N PRO A 28 -16.09 -6.61 -1.00
CA PRO A 28 -17.11 -6.44 -2.04
C PRO A 28 -18.56 -6.69 -1.58
N ARG A 29 -18.77 -7.18 -0.35
CA ARG A 29 -20.10 -7.57 0.18
C ARG A 29 -20.72 -6.55 1.14
N GLN A 30 -20.18 -5.33 1.19
CA GLN A 30 -20.68 -4.27 2.06
C GLN A 30 -21.90 -3.59 1.45
N SER A 31 -22.88 -3.27 2.30
CA SER A 31 -23.95 -2.31 1.97
C SER A 31 -23.36 -0.93 1.68
N ALA A 32 -24.12 -0.07 0.99
CA ALA A 32 -23.68 1.30 0.73
C ALA A 32 -23.38 2.07 2.03
N ASN A 33 -24.10 1.79 3.12
CA ASN A 33 -23.88 2.45 4.40
C ASN A 33 -22.59 1.97 5.09
N GLU A 34 -22.34 0.66 5.13
CA GLU A 34 -21.08 0.10 5.67
C GLU A 34 -19.87 0.60 4.88
N LEU A 35 -20.02 0.70 3.56
CA LEU A 35 -18.96 1.16 2.68
C LEU A 35 -18.62 2.65 2.91
N ARG A 36 -19.59 3.51 3.26
CA ARG A 36 -19.32 4.91 3.67
C ARG A 36 -18.38 4.97 4.87
N HIS A 37 -18.64 4.14 5.88
CA HIS A 37 -17.80 4.06 7.07
C HIS A 37 -16.41 3.52 6.73
N SER A 38 -16.36 2.45 5.95
CA SER A 38 -15.11 1.80 5.54
C SER A 38 -14.20 2.72 4.72
N ILE A 39 -14.76 3.50 3.78
CA ILE A 39 -13.99 4.47 2.99
C ILE A 39 -13.49 5.63 3.86
N ARG A 40 -14.25 6.06 4.88
CA ARG A 40 -13.77 7.08 5.82
C ARG A 40 -12.55 6.58 6.60
N LEU A 41 -12.58 5.34 7.08
CA LEU A 41 -11.43 4.71 7.73
C LEU A 41 -10.26 4.55 6.76
N PHE A 42 -10.53 4.12 5.52
CA PHE A 42 -9.50 3.97 4.50
C PHE A 42 -8.76 5.30 4.22
N LYS A 43 -9.46 6.44 4.18
CA LYS A 43 -8.84 7.76 4.02
C LYS A 43 -7.80 8.09 5.10
N THR A 44 -8.00 7.60 6.32
CA THR A 44 -7.01 7.72 7.39
C THR A 44 -5.84 6.75 7.16
N LEU A 45 -6.15 5.53 6.75
CA LEU A 45 -5.14 4.48 6.50
C LEU A 45 -4.24 4.80 5.30
N GLU A 46 -4.72 5.47 4.26
CA GLU A 46 -3.89 5.85 3.09
C GLU A 46 -2.83 6.93 3.42
N LEU A 47 -2.84 7.53 4.61
CA LEU A 47 -1.78 8.42 5.07
C LEU A 47 -0.48 7.65 5.37
N PHE A 48 -0.59 6.42 5.85
CA PHE A 48 0.56 5.57 6.16
C PHE A 48 1.44 5.30 4.93
N PRO A 49 0.92 4.80 3.79
CA PRO A 49 1.72 4.62 2.59
C PRO A 49 2.18 5.96 1.98
N LYS A 50 1.54 7.10 2.26
CA LYS A 50 2.08 8.40 1.81
C LYS A 50 3.29 8.83 2.62
N ILE A 51 3.23 8.71 3.95
CA ILE A 51 4.29 9.16 4.86
C ILE A 51 5.38 8.10 4.99
N GLY A 52 5.03 6.91 5.49
CA GLY A 52 5.93 5.78 5.63
C GLY A 52 6.44 5.28 4.28
N GLY A 53 5.62 5.38 3.22
CA GLY A 53 6.05 5.12 1.84
C GLY A 53 7.17 6.02 1.38
N SER A 54 6.97 7.33 1.47
CA SER A 54 7.98 8.32 1.08
C SER A 54 9.27 8.15 1.88
N LEU A 55 9.15 7.97 3.22
CA LEU A 55 10.31 7.74 4.09
C LEU A 55 11.09 6.48 3.71
N ALA A 56 10.39 5.37 3.45
CA ALA A 56 11.05 4.12 3.04
C ALA A 56 11.76 4.26 1.69
N VAL A 57 11.17 4.98 0.71
CA VAL A 57 11.85 5.23 -0.59
C VAL A 57 13.09 6.08 -0.39
N LEU A 58 12.98 7.21 0.32
CA LEU A 58 14.10 8.12 0.53
C LEU A 58 15.25 7.42 1.27
N THR A 59 14.94 6.68 2.33
CA THR A 59 15.94 5.91 3.08
C THR A 59 16.48 4.72 2.30
N GLY A 60 15.68 4.09 1.44
CA GLY A 60 16.13 3.01 0.55
C GLY A 60 17.11 3.50 -0.50
N LEU A 61 16.82 4.64 -1.13
CA LEU A 61 17.76 5.32 -2.03
C LEU A 61 19.04 5.71 -1.29
N ALA A 62 18.93 6.28 -0.08
CA ALA A 62 20.08 6.61 0.73
C ALA A 62 20.95 5.38 1.05
N LEU A 63 20.35 4.22 1.31
CA LEU A 63 21.09 2.96 1.48
C LEU A 63 21.84 2.58 0.20
N VAL A 64 21.22 2.67 -0.97
CA VAL A 64 21.86 2.36 -2.26
C VAL A 64 23.05 3.29 -2.56
N PHE A 65 22.94 4.58 -2.25
CA PHE A 65 23.98 5.57 -2.58
C PHE A 65 25.10 5.65 -1.55
N ILE A 66 24.82 5.44 -0.26
CA ILE A 66 25.80 5.64 0.83
C ILE A 66 26.48 4.32 1.20
N GLY A 67 25.80 3.18 1.03
CA GLY A 67 26.33 1.90 1.48
C GLY A 67 27.13 1.16 0.41
N ASP A 68 28.26 0.60 0.82
CA ASP A 68 29.02 -0.36 0.01
C ASP A 68 28.58 -1.78 0.39
N TYR A 69 27.60 -2.30 -0.35
CA TYR A 69 26.95 -3.58 -0.05
C TYR A 69 27.46 -4.74 -0.92
N GLY A 70 28.39 -4.49 -1.84
CA GLY A 70 28.75 -5.44 -2.88
C GLY A 70 27.58 -5.71 -3.85
N ARG A 71 27.90 -6.33 -4.99
CA ARG A 71 26.98 -6.40 -6.15
C ARG A 71 25.67 -7.14 -5.87
N PHE A 72 25.72 -8.24 -5.10
CA PHE A 72 24.54 -9.07 -4.85
C PHE A 72 23.55 -8.42 -3.87
N MET A 73 24.04 -7.92 -2.74
CA MET A 73 23.17 -7.22 -1.77
C MET A 73 22.66 -5.90 -2.35
N GLN A 74 23.42 -5.21 -3.21
CA GLN A 74 22.94 -4.02 -3.89
C GLN A 74 21.80 -4.34 -4.85
N LEU A 75 21.88 -5.44 -5.61
CA LEU A 75 20.76 -5.93 -6.43
C LEU A 75 19.54 -6.28 -5.58
N TRP A 76 19.76 -6.85 -4.39
CA TRP A 76 18.69 -7.18 -3.43
C TRP A 76 17.97 -5.94 -2.90
N ILE A 77 18.73 -4.92 -2.48
CA ILE A 77 18.17 -3.63 -2.05
C ILE A 77 17.40 -2.99 -3.20
N PHE A 78 17.95 -3.00 -4.41
CA PHE A 78 17.25 -2.47 -5.59
C PHE A 78 15.94 -3.22 -5.86
N GLY A 79 15.94 -4.55 -5.80
CA GLY A 79 14.74 -5.38 -5.96
C GLY A 79 13.65 -5.05 -4.93
N SER A 80 14.03 -4.90 -3.65
CA SER A 80 13.10 -4.48 -2.60
C SER A 80 12.55 -3.07 -2.84
N LEU A 81 13.37 -2.13 -3.31
CA LEU A 81 12.94 -0.77 -3.62
C LEU A 81 11.95 -0.74 -4.80
N VAL A 82 12.18 -1.55 -5.84
CA VAL A 82 11.26 -1.71 -6.97
C VAL A 82 9.92 -2.27 -6.49
N LEU A 83 9.91 -3.36 -5.71
CA LEU A 83 8.69 -3.90 -5.12
C LEU A 83 7.93 -2.83 -4.32
N TYR A 84 8.66 -2.04 -3.54
CA TYR A 84 8.08 -0.98 -2.72
C TYR A 84 7.43 0.13 -3.55
N ILE A 85 8.10 0.59 -4.61
CA ILE A 85 7.57 1.61 -5.51
C ILE A 85 6.32 1.10 -6.23
N LEU A 86 6.31 -0.16 -6.67
CA LEU A 86 5.14 -0.77 -7.30
C LEU A 86 3.93 -0.79 -6.35
N ILE A 87 4.13 -1.15 -5.08
CA ILE A 87 3.07 -1.10 -4.06
C ILE A 87 2.52 0.32 -3.94
N GLN A 88 3.37 1.34 -3.87
CA GLN A 88 2.93 2.73 -3.79
C GLN A 88 2.17 3.19 -5.03
N ILE A 89 2.64 2.83 -6.23
CA ILE A 89 1.94 3.13 -7.48
C ILE A 89 0.53 2.52 -7.45
N ILE A 90 0.40 1.26 -7.01
CA ILE A 90 -0.90 0.60 -6.91
C ILE A 90 -1.80 1.34 -5.91
N VAL A 91 -1.33 1.54 -4.69
CA VAL A 91 -2.16 2.08 -3.60
C VAL A 91 -2.48 3.56 -3.80
N ILE A 92 -1.47 4.40 -4.04
CA ILE A 92 -1.63 5.85 -4.17
C ILE A 92 -2.09 6.23 -5.59
N GLY A 93 -1.57 5.56 -6.61
CA GLY A 93 -1.85 5.91 -8.01
C GLY A 93 -3.17 5.36 -8.55
N PHE A 94 -3.63 4.20 -8.07
CA PHE A 94 -4.86 3.59 -8.58
C PHE A 94 -5.96 3.49 -7.52
N VAL A 95 -5.63 3.00 -6.33
CA VAL A 95 -6.66 2.66 -5.34
C VAL A 95 -7.19 3.88 -4.59
N ALA A 96 -6.33 4.81 -4.16
CA ALA A 96 -6.77 6.03 -3.50
C ALA A 96 -7.69 6.92 -4.38
N PRO A 97 -7.39 7.14 -5.68
CA PRO A 97 -8.33 7.79 -6.60
C PRO A 97 -9.65 7.05 -6.72
N ALA A 98 -9.60 5.71 -6.74
CA ALA A 98 -10.80 4.91 -6.83
C ALA A 98 -11.71 5.06 -5.60
N ALA A 99 -11.12 4.97 -4.41
CA ALA A 99 -11.82 5.20 -3.15
C ALA A 99 -12.38 6.64 -3.07
N LYS A 100 -11.68 7.63 -3.62
CA LYS A 100 -12.16 9.02 -3.68
C LYS A 100 -13.39 9.16 -4.57
N GLN A 101 -13.39 8.59 -5.77
CA GLN A 101 -14.56 8.63 -6.67
C GLN A 101 -15.79 7.96 -6.03
N LEU A 102 -15.59 6.80 -5.40
CA LEU A 102 -16.64 6.08 -4.70
C LEU A 102 -17.15 6.87 -3.48
N SER A 103 -16.25 7.52 -2.75
CA SER A 103 -16.60 8.44 -1.66
C SER A 103 -17.47 9.59 -2.14
N THR A 104 -17.20 10.17 -3.31
CA THR A 104 -18.00 11.27 -3.86
C THR A 104 -19.41 10.78 -4.16
N TRP A 105 -19.54 9.65 -4.85
CA TRP A 105 -20.84 9.07 -5.19
C TRP A 105 -21.66 8.74 -3.93
N LEU A 106 -21.05 8.09 -2.93
CA LEU A 106 -21.74 7.69 -1.70
C LEU A 106 -22.22 8.86 -0.83
N ASN A 107 -21.55 10.01 -0.90
CA ASN A 107 -21.86 11.18 -0.09
C ASN A 107 -22.78 12.17 -0.82
N ASP A 108 -23.08 11.94 -2.10
CA ASP A 108 -24.03 12.75 -2.85
C ASP A 108 -25.43 12.69 -2.20
N PRO A 109 -26.11 13.82 -1.97
CA PRO A 109 -27.46 13.87 -1.40
C PRO A 109 -28.46 12.95 -2.10
N SER A 110 -28.36 12.78 -3.42
CA SER A 110 -29.23 11.91 -4.22
C SER A 110 -29.06 10.41 -3.89
N ASN A 111 -27.85 10.01 -3.48
CA ASN A 111 -27.48 8.62 -3.23
C ASN A 111 -27.50 8.23 -1.75
N ARG A 112 -27.82 9.16 -0.83
CA ARG A 112 -27.79 8.89 0.62
C ARG A 112 -28.68 7.72 1.04
N LYS A 113 -29.83 7.55 0.37
CA LYS A 113 -30.79 6.47 0.63
C LYS A 113 -30.54 5.21 -0.22
N ALA A 114 -29.54 5.22 -1.11
CA ALA A 114 -29.18 4.03 -1.86
C ALA A 114 -28.61 2.98 -0.90
N ASP A 115 -29.17 1.78 -0.95
CA ASP A 115 -28.76 0.65 -0.11
C ASP A 115 -27.70 -0.22 -0.80
N ALA A 116 -27.71 -0.21 -2.15
CA ALA A 116 -26.78 -0.91 -3.01
C ALA A 116 -26.02 0.04 -3.94
N LEU A 117 -24.81 -0.35 -4.32
CA LEU A 117 -24.05 0.33 -5.37
C LEU A 117 -24.63 0.01 -6.75
N PRO A 118 -24.68 0.98 -7.67
CA PRO A 118 -24.97 0.68 -9.07
C PRO A 118 -23.86 -0.17 -9.68
N PRO A 119 -24.16 -0.92 -10.76
CA PRO A 119 -23.24 -1.90 -11.34
C PRO A 119 -21.88 -1.33 -11.74
N GLU A 120 -21.84 -0.08 -12.20
CA GLU A 120 -20.59 0.60 -12.59
C GLU A 120 -19.66 0.83 -11.40
N GLN A 121 -20.18 1.40 -10.32
CA GLN A 121 -19.43 1.66 -9.09
C GLN A 121 -19.00 0.34 -8.44
N GLN A 122 -19.84 -0.69 -8.50
CA GLN A 122 -19.51 -2.02 -8.00
C GLN A 122 -18.39 -2.69 -8.81
N ALA A 123 -18.42 -2.61 -10.14
CA ALA A 123 -17.36 -3.16 -11.00
C ALA A 123 -16.03 -2.46 -10.74
N PHE A 124 -16.04 -1.13 -10.64
CA PHE A 124 -14.88 -0.35 -10.30
C PHE A 124 -14.33 -0.70 -8.92
N TRP A 125 -15.22 -0.90 -7.95
CA TRP A 125 -14.86 -1.32 -6.60
C TRP A 125 -14.19 -2.69 -6.53
N MET A 126 -14.73 -3.67 -7.25
CA MET A 126 -14.14 -5.00 -7.33
C MET A 126 -12.72 -4.96 -7.92
N ARG A 127 -12.45 -4.05 -8.88
CA ARG A 127 -11.10 -3.86 -9.42
C ARG A 127 -10.16 -3.30 -8.37
N ALA A 128 -10.57 -2.30 -7.60
CA ALA A 128 -9.77 -1.76 -6.49
C ALA A 128 -9.44 -2.84 -5.45
N ASN A 129 -10.42 -3.71 -5.12
CA ASN A 129 -10.19 -4.83 -4.20
C ASN A 129 -9.14 -5.83 -4.71
N LYS A 130 -9.16 -6.16 -6.02
CA LYS A 130 -8.11 -7.00 -6.65
C LYS A 130 -6.73 -6.35 -6.56
N LEU A 131 -6.65 -5.03 -6.76
CA LEU A 131 -5.41 -4.28 -6.62
C LEU A 131 -4.87 -4.31 -5.19
N PHE A 132 -5.72 -4.29 -4.16
CA PHE A 132 -5.26 -4.49 -2.79
C PHE A 132 -4.65 -5.87 -2.57
N TRP A 133 -5.28 -6.94 -3.05
CA TRP A 133 -4.71 -8.28 -2.96
C TRP A 133 -3.35 -8.40 -3.64
N MET A 134 -3.21 -7.78 -4.82
CA MET A 134 -1.93 -7.70 -5.52
C MET A 134 -0.90 -6.92 -4.70
N ALA A 135 -1.26 -5.76 -4.15
CA ALA A 135 -0.38 -4.95 -3.31
C ALA A 135 0.00 -5.67 -2.01
N SER A 136 -0.91 -6.40 -1.37
CA SER A 136 -0.62 -7.23 -0.20
C SER A 136 0.37 -8.34 -0.55
N THR A 137 0.19 -9.01 -1.70
CA THR A 137 1.12 -10.06 -2.17
C THR A 137 2.52 -9.49 -2.39
N LEU A 138 2.62 -8.34 -3.06
CA LEU A 138 3.89 -7.63 -3.24
C LEU A 138 4.50 -7.20 -1.89
N GLY A 139 3.67 -6.76 -0.94
CA GLY A 139 4.10 -6.43 0.42
C GLY A 139 4.67 -7.62 1.17
N THR A 140 4.06 -8.80 1.04
CA THR A 140 4.61 -10.04 1.61
C THR A 140 5.96 -10.39 0.99
N LEU A 141 6.08 -10.30 -0.34
CA LEU A 141 7.35 -10.55 -1.03
C LEU A 141 8.43 -9.55 -0.61
N LEU A 142 8.07 -8.27 -0.49
CA LEU A 142 8.95 -7.22 0.01
C LEU A 142 9.47 -7.55 1.42
N PHE A 143 8.59 -7.93 2.35
CA PHE A 143 9.02 -8.28 3.71
C PHE A 143 9.85 -9.55 3.73
N ALA A 144 9.51 -10.55 2.90
CA ALA A 144 10.36 -11.72 2.72
C ALA A 144 11.76 -11.31 2.25
N PHE A 145 11.87 -10.38 1.28
CA PHE A 145 13.16 -9.83 0.85
C PHE A 145 13.89 -9.12 2.00
N MET A 146 13.22 -8.26 2.76
CA MET A 146 13.85 -7.52 3.85
C MET A 146 14.34 -8.43 4.99
N ILE A 147 13.59 -9.50 5.30
CA ILE A 147 13.91 -10.45 6.37
C ILE A 147 14.97 -11.45 5.93
N MET A 148 14.78 -12.08 4.77
CA MET A 148 15.65 -13.10 4.20
C MET A 148 16.89 -12.52 3.53
N LYS A 149 17.26 -11.27 3.86
CA LYS A 149 18.39 -10.58 3.26
C LYS A 149 19.61 -11.52 3.26
N PRO A 150 20.33 -11.63 2.14
CA PRO A 150 21.42 -12.58 2.03
C PRO A 150 22.56 -12.20 2.98
N VAL A 151 22.97 -13.11 3.86
CA VAL A 151 24.16 -12.89 4.69
C VAL A 151 25.37 -13.25 3.84
N ILE A 152 25.90 -12.30 3.07
CA ILE A 152 27.20 -12.46 2.43
C ILE A 152 28.24 -11.92 3.40
N GLY A 153 28.93 -12.83 4.09
CA GLY A 153 30.06 -12.53 4.98
C GLY A 153 29.69 -12.54 6.47
N GLY A 154 29.69 -13.74 7.04
CA GLY A 154 30.25 -13.99 8.38
C GLY A 154 31.62 -14.61 8.21
#